data_AF-A0A975CLF5-F1
#
_entry.id   AF-A0A975CLF5-F1
#
_cell.length_a   1.000
_cell.length_b   1.000
_cell.length_c   1.000
_cell.angle_alpha   90.00
_cell.angle_beta   90.00
_cell.angle_gamma   90.00
#
_symmetry.space_group_name_H-M   'P 1'
#
loop_
_entity.id
_entity.type
_entity.pdbx_description
1 polymer ?
#
loop_
_entity_poly.entity_id
_entity_poly.type
_entity_poly.pdbx_seq_one_letter_code
_entity_poly.pdbx_strand_id
1 'polypeptide(L)'
;MRKTLYILTIFLLTINAQAQNGKSEFIGTYGDMILANGEFGGTELELKADWTFRLRTTDYVYPQTFKDYTNEGKWILKDGEVILNPDLQRREPTVNIIEKQIGLKDSIEIKVNHYIELYENQNLIEKQKTEFELLTLYFNKRRKYKHLTREWLKEGSCAWAPRIRNRVNLDSTNTFRIAKKDIKKIGIYTYGFTDFIELKTENKNSDYYELDVVIPIDKERMPRNKKVIIKGNRAYFYEIKGKVKKSLNHLWKKTA
;
A
#
# COMPACT_ATOMS: atom_id res chain seq x y z
N MET A 1 49.23 -23.33 20.10
CA MET A 1 48.74 -22.28 19.18
C MET A 1 48.17 -22.83 17.87
N ARG A 2 48.93 -23.58 17.05
CA ARG A 2 48.46 -24.03 15.71
C ARG A 2 47.16 -24.87 15.76
N LYS A 3 47.08 -25.85 16.67
CA LYS A 3 45.87 -26.69 16.88
C LYS A 3 44.64 -25.88 17.33
N THR A 4 44.84 -24.90 18.21
CA THR A 4 43.78 -24.03 18.73
C THR A 4 43.21 -23.14 17.62
N LEU A 5 44.06 -22.63 16.72
CA LEU A 5 43.66 -21.87 15.54
C LEU A 5 42.84 -22.73 14.57
N TYR A 6 43.29 -23.95 14.25
CA TYR A 6 42.54 -24.87 13.39
C TYR A 6 41.16 -25.22 13.94
N ILE A 7 41.04 -25.48 15.26
CA ILE A 7 39.75 -25.74 15.90
C ILE A 7 38.84 -24.51 15.79
N LEU A 8 39.37 -23.31 16.01
CA LEU A 8 38.61 -22.06 15.88
C LEU A 8 38.12 -21.85 14.43
N THR A 9 38.98 -22.11 13.43
CA THR A 9 38.63 -21.97 12.01
C THR A 9 37.56 -22.98 11.59
N ILE A 10 37.69 -24.24 12.02
CA ILE A 10 36.69 -25.29 11.76
C ILE A 10 35.36 -24.93 12.42
N PHE A 11 35.39 -24.44 13.67
CA PHE A 11 34.19 -24.02 14.40
C PHE A 11 33.49 -22.85 13.69
N LEU A 12 34.25 -21.83 13.26
CA LEU A 12 33.74 -20.70 12.46
C LEU A 12 33.15 -21.13 11.11
N LEU A 13 33.75 -22.12 10.44
CA LEU A 13 33.22 -22.68 9.20
C LEU A 13 31.92 -23.45 9.43
N THR A 14 31.83 -24.23 10.52
CA THR A 14 30.60 -24.98 10.85
C THR A 14 29.44 -24.08 11.24
N ILE A 15 29.68 -22.97 11.96
CA ILE A 15 28.65 -21.99 12.31
C ILE A 15 28.11 -21.30 11.04
N ASN A 16 28.99 -20.95 10.11
CA ASN A 16 28.59 -20.36 8.83
C ASN A 16 27.77 -21.34 7.97
N ALA A 17 28.14 -22.61 7.93
CA ALA A 17 27.40 -23.64 7.20
C ALA A 17 26.01 -23.92 7.81
N GLN A 18 25.89 -23.96 9.15
CA GLN A 18 24.60 -24.11 9.81
C GLN A 18 23.69 -22.88 9.64
N ALA A 19 24.25 -21.66 9.62
CA ALA A 19 23.50 -20.45 9.33
C ALA A 19 22.98 -20.38 7.88
N GLN A 20 23.67 -21.02 6.93
CA GLN A 20 23.24 -21.14 5.53
C GLN A 20 22.15 -22.21 5.34
N ASN A 21 22.22 -23.35 6.04
CA ASN A 21 21.23 -24.43 5.91
C ASN A 21 19.86 -24.11 6.53
N GLY A 22 19.79 -23.27 7.56
CA GLY A 22 18.53 -22.93 8.24
C GLY A 22 17.55 -22.06 7.45
N LYS A 23 17.90 -21.65 6.22
CA LYS A 23 17.14 -20.64 5.47
C LYS A 23 16.84 -21.01 4.01
N SER A 24 17.26 -22.19 3.56
CA SER A 24 16.99 -22.70 2.21
C SER A 24 15.49 -22.90 1.93
N GLU A 25 14.68 -23.15 2.96
CA GLU A 25 13.23 -23.30 2.83
C GLU A 25 12.54 -22.04 2.29
N PHE A 26 13.07 -20.85 2.59
CA PHE A 26 12.52 -19.56 2.15
C PHE A 26 12.93 -19.20 0.72
N ILE A 27 14.08 -19.68 0.26
CA ILE A 27 14.65 -19.37 -1.07
C ILE A 27 13.78 -19.97 -2.18
N GLY A 28 13.58 -19.20 -3.25
CA GLY A 28 12.86 -19.62 -4.44
C GLY A 28 12.02 -18.50 -5.05
N THR A 29 11.36 -18.83 -6.16
CA THR A 29 10.45 -17.92 -6.86
C THR A 29 9.02 -18.24 -6.47
N TYR A 30 8.26 -17.22 -6.08
CA TYR A 30 6.86 -17.31 -5.70
C TYR A 30 6.06 -16.37 -6.61
N GLY A 31 4.88 -16.78 -7.06
CA GLY A 31 4.01 -15.84 -7.77
C GLY A 31 2.55 -16.22 -7.80
N ASP A 32 1.72 -15.30 -8.28
CA ASP A 32 0.31 -15.53 -8.56
C ASP A 32 0.07 -15.71 -10.07
N MET A 33 -1.09 -16.29 -10.40
CA MET A 33 -1.56 -16.45 -11.77
C MET A 33 -0.52 -17.11 -12.70
N ILE A 34 -0.30 -18.42 -12.54
CA ILE A 34 0.56 -19.18 -13.47
C ILE A 34 -0.10 -19.17 -14.85
N LEU A 35 0.55 -18.52 -15.82
CA LEU A 35 0.16 -18.45 -17.21
C LEU A 35 0.47 -19.78 -17.92
N ALA A 36 -0.15 -20.00 -19.09
CA ALA A 36 0.03 -21.22 -19.87
C ALA A 36 1.48 -21.49 -20.30
N ASN A 37 2.32 -20.45 -20.34
CA ASN A 37 3.76 -20.54 -20.64
C ASN A 37 4.62 -20.82 -19.38
N GLY A 38 4.01 -21.05 -18.21
CA GLY A 38 4.72 -21.32 -16.96
C GLY A 38 5.34 -20.09 -16.29
N GLU A 39 5.01 -18.88 -16.76
CA GLU A 39 5.36 -17.61 -16.12
C GLU A 39 4.25 -17.16 -15.17
N PHE A 40 4.59 -16.29 -14.21
CA PHE A 40 3.58 -15.63 -13.41
C PHE A 40 3.00 -14.44 -14.16
N GLY A 41 1.68 -14.23 -14.06
CA GLY A 41 0.96 -13.16 -14.75
C GLY A 41 0.85 -11.88 -13.94
N GLY A 42 0.93 -11.96 -12.61
CA GLY A 42 0.85 -10.79 -11.73
C GLY A 42 2.09 -10.63 -10.87
N THR A 43 1.92 -10.77 -9.55
CA THR A 43 2.97 -10.58 -8.56
C THR A 43 3.96 -11.75 -8.60
N GLU A 44 5.25 -11.44 -8.70
CA GLU A 44 6.35 -12.42 -8.64
C GLU A 44 7.41 -11.95 -7.64
N LEU A 45 7.74 -12.79 -6.66
CA LEU A 45 8.80 -12.58 -5.69
C LEU A 45 9.83 -13.71 -5.80
N GLU A 46 11.05 -13.36 -6.16
CA GLU A 46 12.21 -14.24 -6.09
C GLU A 46 13.05 -13.89 -4.86
N LEU A 47 13.25 -14.87 -3.97
CA LEU A 47 14.19 -14.77 -2.84
C LEU A 47 15.44 -15.59 -3.16
N LYS A 48 16.58 -14.91 -3.31
CA LYS A 48 17.85 -15.52 -3.69
C LYS A 48 18.69 -15.90 -2.46
N ALA A 49 19.60 -16.84 -2.65
CA ALA A 49 20.48 -17.35 -1.59
C ALA A 49 21.51 -16.34 -1.08
N ASP A 50 21.78 -15.29 -1.85
CA ASP A 50 22.69 -14.20 -1.54
C ASP A 50 22.05 -13.06 -0.72
N TRP A 51 20.86 -13.29 -0.13
CA TRP A 51 20.08 -12.30 0.62
C TRP A 51 19.51 -11.17 -0.22
N THR A 52 19.49 -11.32 -1.54
CA THR A 52 18.81 -10.38 -2.43
C THR A 52 17.45 -10.92 -2.88
N PHE A 53 16.58 -10.02 -3.31
CA PHE A 53 15.30 -10.37 -3.90
C PHE A 53 15.09 -9.64 -5.21
N ARG A 54 14.21 -10.21 -6.04
CA ARG A 54 13.58 -9.53 -7.17
C ARG A 54 12.06 -9.59 -6.98
N LEU A 55 11.39 -8.45 -7.06
CA LEU A 55 9.94 -8.33 -6.90
C LEU A 55 9.36 -7.64 -8.12
N ARG A 56 8.50 -8.33 -8.85
CA ARG A 56 7.60 -7.75 -9.84
C ARG A 56 6.20 -7.63 -9.26
N THR A 57 5.60 -6.45 -9.33
CA THR A 57 4.23 -6.20 -8.85
C THR A 57 3.54 -5.16 -9.71
N THR A 58 2.22 -5.30 -9.85
CA THR A 58 1.38 -4.25 -10.44
C THR A 58 1.23 -3.07 -9.47
N ASP A 59 1.01 -1.86 -9.99
CA ASP A 59 0.80 -0.66 -9.20
C ASP A 59 -0.43 -0.79 -8.28
N TYR A 60 -0.22 -0.73 -6.97
CA TYR A 60 -1.29 -0.79 -5.98
C TYR A 60 -1.90 0.58 -5.65
N VAL A 61 -1.25 1.68 -6.06
CA VAL A 61 -1.74 3.05 -5.87
C VAL A 61 -2.60 3.46 -7.06
N TYR A 62 -2.18 3.08 -8.27
CA TYR A 62 -2.88 3.34 -9.53
C TYR A 62 -3.15 2.05 -10.32
N PRO A 63 -3.98 1.14 -9.77
CA PRO A 63 -4.22 -0.17 -10.37
C PRO A 63 -4.78 -0.11 -11.80
N GLN A 64 -5.50 0.96 -12.15
CA GLN A 64 -6.04 1.18 -13.49
C GLN A 64 -4.97 1.40 -14.57
N THR A 65 -3.74 1.74 -14.18
CA THR A 65 -2.65 1.94 -15.15
C THR A 65 -2.13 0.61 -15.69
N PHE A 66 -2.44 -0.50 -14.99
CA PHE A 66 -1.92 -1.84 -15.26
C PHE A 66 -0.41 -1.87 -15.43
N LYS A 67 0.29 -0.90 -14.83
CA LYS A 67 1.74 -0.79 -14.94
C LYS A 67 2.38 -1.71 -13.92
N ASP A 68 3.32 -2.51 -14.40
CA ASP A 68 4.15 -3.35 -13.56
C ASP A 68 5.46 -2.66 -13.22
N TYR A 69 5.93 -2.94 -12.01
CA TYR A 69 7.17 -2.44 -11.45
C TYR A 69 8.04 -3.63 -11.04
N THR A 70 9.31 -3.59 -11.44
CA THR A 70 10.31 -4.57 -11.00
C THR A 70 11.31 -3.87 -10.10
N ASN A 71 11.53 -4.44 -8.91
CA ASN A 71 12.44 -3.92 -7.90
C ASN A 71 13.39 -5.00 -7.44
N GLU A 72 14.61 -4.60 -7.12
CA GLU A 72 15.60 -5.46 -6.47
C GLU A 72 16.03 -4.84 -5.15
N GLY A 73 16.49 -5.68 -4.23
CA GLY A 73 16.92 -5.22 -2.92
C GLY A 73 17.39 -6.34 -2.03
N LYS A 74 17.52 -6.04 -0.74
CA LYS A 74 17.95 -7.01 0.27
C LYS A 74 16.78 -7.52 1.08
N TRP A 75 16.83 -8.76 1.53
CA TRP A 75 15.88 -9.29 2.49
C TRP A 75 16.58 -9.90 3.69
N ILE A 76 15.88 -9.92 4.81
CA ILE A 76 16.33 -10.58 6.04
C ILE A 76 15.23 -11.51 6.56
N LEU A 77 15.62 -12.49 7.37
CA LEU A 77 14.69 -13.30 8.14
C LEU A 77 14.70 -12.81 9.58
N LYS A 78 13.53 -12.38 10.09
CA LYS A 78 13.36 -11.93 11.47
C LYS A 78 12.08 -12.52 12.03
N ASP A 79 12.17 -13.22 13.16
CA ASP A 79 11.02 -13.83 13.86
C ASP A 79 10.16 -14.74 12.97
N GLY A 80 10.79 -15.45 12.02
CA GLY A 80 10.10 -16.32 11.05
C GLY A 80 9.38 -15.58 9.91
N GLU A 81 9.58 -14.26 9.80
CA GLU A 81 9.08 -13.43 8.71
C GLU A 81 10.23 -12.98 7.80
N VAL A 82 10.02 -13.05 6.50
CA VAL A 82 10.91 -12.43 5.52
C VAL A 82 10.57 -10.94 5.47
N ILE A 83 11.58 -10.08 5.59
CA ILE A 83 11.44 -8.63 5.52
C ILE A 83 12.24 -8.12 4.31
N LEU A 84 11.55 -7.55 3.34
CA LEU A 84 12.16 -6.92 2.15
C LEU A 84 12.54 -5.47 2.48
N ASN A 85 13.76 -5.09 2.12
CA ASN A 85 14.38 -3.78 2.36
C ASN A 85 14.17 -3.29 3.81
N PRO A 86 14.71 -4.00 4.82
CA PRO A 86 14.47 -3.70 6.24
C PRO A 86 14.96 -2.30 6.66
N ASP A 87 15.98 -1.78 5.98
CA ASP A 87 16.59 -0.47 6.29
C ASP A 87 15.74 0.70 5.76
N LEU A 88 14.75 0.43 4.91
CA LEU A 88 13.89 1.45 4.34
C LEU A 88 12.62 1.62 5.18
N GLN A 89 12.51 2.78 5.84
CA GLN A 89 11.30 3.15 6.55
C GLN A 89 10.11 3.30 5.59
N ARG A 90 8.94 2.82 6.02
CA ARG A 90 7.68 2.99 5.29
C ARG A 90 7.31 4.46 5.22
N ARG A 91 6.85 4.89 4.06
CA ARG A 91 6.23 6.20 3.90
C ARG A 91 4.74 6.06 4.18
N GLU A 92 4.21 6.93 5.01
CA GLU A 92 2.80 6.92 5.37
C GLU A 92 2.07 8.06 4.66
N PRO A 93 0.88 7.80 4.10
CA PRO A 93 0.05 8.87 3.58
C PRO A 93 -0.33 9.83 4.70
N THR A 94 -0.46 11.11 4.34
CA THR A 94 -0.89 12.14 5.28
C THR A 94 -2.16 12.78 4.77
N VAL A 95 -3.01 13.24 5.69
CA VAL A 95 -4.17 14.05 5.34
C VAL A 95 -4.23 15.24 6.27
N ASN A 96 -4.32 16.42 5.68
CA ASN A 96 -4.54 17.66 6.41
C ASN A 96 -5.98 18.15 6.22
N ILE A 97 -6.49 18.85 7.22
CA ILE A 97 -7.84 19.42 7.21
C ILE A 97 -7.75 20.91 7.42
N ILE A 98 -8.46 21.67 6.59
CA ILE A 98 -8.66 23.09 6.73
C ILE A 98 -10.15 23.33 6.96
N GLU A 99 -10.46 23.95 8.09
CA GLU A 99 -11.83 24.21 8.55
C GLU A 99 -12.13 25.71 8.41
N LYS A 100 -13.20 26.05 7.69
CA LYS A 100 -13.62 27.46 7.47
C LYS A 100 -15.11 27.64 7.74
N GLN A 101 -15.49 28.89 7.97
CA GLN A 101 -16.88 29.32 7.95
C GLN A 101 -17.07 30.29 6.77
N ILE A 102 -17.88 29.90 5.79
CA ILE A 102 -18.13 30.62 4.54
C ILE A 102 -19.59 31.12 4.40
N GLY A 103 -20.43 30.87 5.41
CA GLY A 103 -21.79 31.43 5.50
C GLY A 103 -22.89 30.53 4.90
N LEU A 104 -22.62 29.23 4.72
CA LEU A 104 -23.64 28.26 4.32
C LEU A 104 -24.58 27.94 5.49
N LYS A 105 -25.88 28.18 5.27
CA LYS A 105 -26.90 28.00 6.32
C LYS A 105 -27.26 26.53 6.53
N ASP A 106 -27.59 25.81 5.46
CA ASP A 106 -28.20 24.47 5.53
C ASP A 106 -27.31 23.34 4.98
N SER A 107 -26.10 23.70 4.53
CA SER A 107 -25.16 22.74 3.94
C SER A 107 -23.74 22.94 4.46
N ILE A 108 -22.94 21.90 4.26
CA ILE A 108 -21.50 21.91 4.46
C ILE A 108 -20.88 21.56 3.12
N GLU A 109 -19.93 22.37 2.68
CA GLU A 109 -19.14 22.12 1.48
C GLU A 109 -17.84 21.40 1.84
N ILE A 110 -17.53 20.35 1.09
CA ILE A 110 -16.35 19.54 1.30
C ILE A 110 -15.54 19.58 0.01
N LYS A 111 -14.29 20.05 0.10
CA LYS A 111 -13.32 20.02 -0.98
C LYS A 111 -12.27 18.96 -0.71
N VAL A 112 -11.91 18.21 -1.74
CA VAL A 112 -10.87 17.18 -1.62
C VAL A 112 -9.78 17.43 -2.66
N ASN A 113 -8.59 17.76 -2.18
CA ASN A 113 -7.40 17.80 -3.00
C ASN A 113 -6.61 16.50 -2.80
N HIS A 114 -5.99 16.04 -3.88
CA HIS A 114 -5.21 14.82 -3.89
C HIS A 114 -3.85 15.13 -4.48
N TYR A 115 -2.80 14.77 -3.77
CA TYR A 115 -1.42 15.05 -4.12
C TYR A 115 -0.62 13.75 -4.10
N ILE A 116 0.26 13.62 -5.07
CA ILE A 116 1.32 12.63 -5.07
C ILE A 116 2.61 13.34 -4.67
N GLU A 117 3.33 12.75 -3.72
CA GLU A 117 4.74 13.05 -3.49
C GLU A 117 5.59 11.92 -4.07
N LEU A 118 6.34 12.22 -5.13
CA LEU A 118 7.20 11.26 -5.82
C LEU A 118 8.61 11.29 -5.24
N TYR A 119 9.09 10.14 -4.81
CA TYR A 119 10.42 9.96 -4.22
C TYR A 119 11.34 9.12 -5.11
N GLU A 120 12.60 9.52 -5.17
CA GLU A 120 13.70 8.79 -5.81
C GLU A 120 14.92 8.86 -4.89
N ASN A 121 15.56 7.71 -4.62
CA ASN A 121 16.72 7.64 -3.72
C ASN A 121 16.51 8.34 -2.36
N GLN A 122 15.36 8.13 -1.74
CA GLN A 122 14.90 8.75 -0.48
C GLN A 122 14.54 10.25 -0.55
N ASN A 123 14.86 10.95 -1.64
CA ASN A 123 14.60 12.37 -1.80
C ASN A 123 13.25 12.63 -2.46
N LEU A 124 12.55 13.68 -2.01
CA LEU A 124 11.36 14.18 -2.69
C LEU A 124 11.80 14.84 -3.99
N ILE A 125 11.28 14.35 -5.11
CA ILE A 125 11.57 14.89 -6.44
C ILE A 125 10.46 15.82 -6.89
N GLU A 126 9.22 15.42 -6.65
CA GLU A 126 8.05 16.14 -7.15
C GLU A 126 6.89 16.03 -6.17
N LYS A 127 6.14 17.13 -6.04
CA LYS A 127 4.82 17.13 -5.42
C LYS A 127 3.82 17.69 -6.42
N GLN A 128 2.92 16.85 -6.91
CA GLN A 128 1.95 17.24 -7.93
C GLN A 128 0.53 16.94 -7.48
N LYS A 129 -0.38 17.84 -7.82
CA LYS A 129 -1.82 17.62 -7.63
C LYS A 129 -2.29 16.67 -8.72
N THR A 130 -2.93 15.57 -8.32
CA THR A 130 -3.40 14.55 -9.25
C THR A 130 -4.85 14.21 -8.99
N GLU A 131 -5.46 13.52 -9.95
CA GLU A 131 -6.80 12.97 -9.78
C GLU A 131 -6.76 11.62 -9.08
N PHE A 132 -7.85 11.30 -8.39
CA PHE A 132 -8.13 9.98 -7.86
C PHE A 132 -9.39 9.44 -8.53
N GLU A 133 -9.44 8.12 -8.72
CA GLU A 133 -10.64 7.46 -9.26
C GLU A 133 -11.71 7.26 -8.19
N LEU A 134 -11.26 6.78 -7.03
CA LEU A 134 -12.13 6.40 -5.93
C LEU A 134 -11.51 6.79 -4.59
N LEU A 135 -12.23 7.59 -3.82
CA LEU A 135 -11.85 7.94 -2.45
C LEU A 135 -13.06 7.77 -1.55
N THR A 136 -12.87 7.13 -0.41
CA THR A 136 -13.95 6.85 0.55
C THR A 136 -13.86 7.80 1.72
N LEU A 137 -14.92 8.56 1.94
CA LEU A 137 -15.08 9.42 3.11
C LEU A 137 -16.15 8.87 4.03
N TYR A 138 -16.03 9.10 5.33
CA TYR A 138 -17.16 9.00 6.24
C TYR A 138 -17.11 10.13 7.27
N PHE A 139 -18.28 10.48 7.81
CA PHE A 139 -18.41 11.49 8.86
C PHE A 139 -18.94 10.82 10.12
N ASN A 140 -18.20 10.92 11.23
CA ASN A 140 -18.47 10.33 12.54
C ASN A 140 -18.52 8.79 12.58
N LYS A 141 -19.32 8.13 11.72
CA LYS A 141 -19.56 6.68 11.72
C LYS A 141 -19.10 6.03 10.40
N ARG A 142 -18.12 5.11 10.47
CA ARG A 142 -17.55 4.38 9.31
C ARG A 142 -18.58 3.66 8.44
N ARG A 143 -19.68 3.15 9.03
CA ARG A 143 -20.78 2.49 8.30
C ARG A 143 -21.56 3.42 7.35
N LYS A 144 -21.49 4.74 7.55
CA LYS A 144 -22.15 5.75 6.71
C LYS A 144 -21.13 6.42 5.79
N TYR A 145 -20.40 5.58 5.04
CA TYR A 145 -19.39 6.04 4.10
C TYR A 145 -20.03 6.58 2.81
N LYS A 146 -19.24 7.37 2.09
CA LYS A 146 -19.52 7.90 0.76
C LYS A 146 -18.31 7.59 -0.11
N HIS A 147 -18.55 7.02 -1.28
CA HIS A 147 -17.52 6.82 -2.29
C HIS A 147 -17.52 8.04 -3.20
N LEU A 148 -16.47 8.84 -3.11
CA LEU A 148 -16.21 9.95 -4.00
C LEU A 148 -15.63 9.44 -5.31
N THR A 149 -16.26 9.81 -6.40
CA THR A 149 -15.83 9.51 -7.76
C THR A 149 -15.89 10.77 -8.60
N ARG A 150 -15.20 10.76 -9.75
CA ARG A 150 -15.37 11.80 -10.75
C ARG A 150 -16.69 11.66 -11.51
N GLU A 151 -17.17 12.79 -12.04
CA GLU A 151 -18.38 12.83 -12.86
C GLU A 151 -18.25 12.01 -14.15
N TRP A 152 -17.05 11.99 -14.76
CA TRP A 152 -16.77 11.27 -16.00
C TRP A 152 -16.67 9.74 -15.84
N LEU A 153 -16.48 9.23 -14.63
CA LEU A 153 -16.56 7.80 -14.29
C LEU A 153 -18.04 7.34 -14.29
N LYS A 154 -18.75 7.45 -15.42
CA LYS A 154 -20.18 7.11 -15.51
C LYS A 154 -20.38 5.62 -15.21
N GLU A 155 -21.21 5.34 -14.20
CA GLU A 155 -21.72 3.98 -13.95
C GLU A 155 -22.55 3.54 -15.16
N GLY A 156 -22.39 2.28 -15.60
CA GLY A 156 -23.20 1.71 -16.68
C GLY A 156 -22.67 1.92 -18.09
N SER A 157 -21.40 2.30 -18.28
CA SER A 157 -20.75 2.20 -19.60
C SER A 157 -20.64 0.76 -20.11
N CYS A 158 -20.80 -0.23 -19.21
CA CYS A 158 -20.85 -1.64 -19.55
C CYS A 158 -21.86 -2.36 -18.63
N ALA A 159 -22.67 -3.26 -19.18
CA ALA A 159 -23.75 -3.96 -18.46
C ALA A 159 -23.26 -4.80 -17.27
N TRP A 160 -21.97 -5.16 -17.25
CA TRP A 160 -21.34 -5.97 -16.20
C TRP A 160 -20.54 -5.16 -15.18
N ALA A 161 -20.51 -3.82 -15.30
CA ALA A 161 -19.78 -3.00 -14.34
C ALA A 161 -20.48 -3.03 -12.96
N PRO A 162 -19.75 -3.37 -11.87
CA PRO A 162 -20.35 -3.45 -10.54
C PRO A 162 -20.81 -2.06 -10.06
N ARG A 163 -22.01 -2.02 -9.47
CA ARG A 163 -22.60 -0.79 -8.93
C ARG A 163 -21.84 -0.30 -7.68
N ILE A 164 -21.40 0.95 -7.68
CA ILE A 164 -20.74 1.59 -6.54
C ILE A 164 -21.82 2.16 -5.60
N ARG A 165 -22.06 1.50 -4.47
CA ARG A 165 -23.04 1.95 -3.46
C ARG A 165 -22.56 3.23 -2.75
N ASN A 166 -23.49 4.10 -2.36
CA ASN A 166 -23.20 5.37 -1.64
C ASN A 166 -22.26 6.33 -2.38
N ARG A 167 -22.30 6.29 -3.72
CA ARG A 167 -21.52 7.16 -4.58
C ARG A 167 -21.91 8.63 -4.43
N VAL A 168 -20.92 9.51 -4.48
CA VAL A 168 -21.08 10.96 -4.61
C VAL A 168 -20.11 11.43 -5.68
N ASN A 169 -20.62 12.12 -6.69
CA ASN A 169 -19.78 12.73 -7.71
C ASN A 169 -19.24 14.06 -7.22
N LEU A 170 -17.94 14.25 -7.39
CA LEU A 170 -17.32 15.56 -7.25
C LEU A 170 -17.59 16.40 -8.49
N ASP A 171 -17.76 17.70 -8.27
CA ASP A 171 -17.78 18.67 -9.36
C ASP A 171 -16.37 18.93 -9.93
N SER A 172 -16.30 19.82 -10.92
CA SER A 172 -15.05 20.23 -11.58
C SER A 172 -14.03 20.89 -10.63
N THR A 173 -14.47 21.37 -9.47
CA THR A 173 -13.62 22.00 -8.45
C THR A 173 -13.20 21.04 -7.34
N ASN A 174 -13.49 19.75 -7.50
CA ASN A 174 -13.30 18.68 -6.51
C ASN A 174 -14.13 18.87 -5.24
N THR A 175 -15.31 19.48 -5.34
CA THR A 175 -16.19 19.70 -4.19
C THR A 175 -17.49 18.91 -4.28
N PHE A 176 -18.11 18.74 -3.12
CA PHE A 176 -19.49 18.27 -3.00
C PHE A 176 -20.11 18.84 -1.73
N ARG A 177 -21.44 18.86 -1.69
CA ARG A 177 -22.19 19.36 -0.54
C ARG A 177 -22.90 18.24 0.20
N ILE A 178 -23.02 18.41 1.51
CA ILE A 178 -23.83 17.57 2.38
C ILE A 178 -24.75 18.45 3.22
N ALA A 179 -25.88 17.89 3.66
CA ALA A 179 -26.74 18.54 4.63
C ALA A 179 -25.97 18.85 5.92
N LYS A 180 -26.26 20.01 6.51
CA LYS A 180 -25.61 20.47 7.74
C LYS A 180 -25.81 19.48 8.87
N LYS A 181 -24.74 19.19 9.59
CA LYS A 181 -24.70 18.27 10.74
C LYS A 181 -23.44 18.52 11.56
N ASP A 182 -23.47 18.13 12.82
CA ASP A 182 -22.29 18.12 13.67
C ASP A 182 -21.28 17.07 13.17
N ILE A 183 -20.08 17.52 12.78
CA ILE A 183 -18.96 16.66 12.38
C ILE A 183 -17.95 16.75 13.50
N LYS A 184 -17.65 15.60 14.12
CA LYS A 184 -16.62 15.42 15.15
C LYS A 184 -15.35 14.78 14.60
N LYS A 185 -15.50 13.98 13.55
CA LYS A 185 -14.40 13.36 12.83
C LYS A 185 -14.74 13.04 11.40
N ILE A 186 -13.72 13.06 10.55
CA ILE A 186 -13.76 12.68 9.15
C ILE A 186 -12.77 11.53 8.95
N GLY A 187 -13.23 10.40 8.43
CA GLY A 187 -12.37 9.29 8.07
C GLY A 187 -12.21 9.18 6.56
N ILE A 188 -10.98 8.94 6.11
CA ILE A 188 -10.59 9.03 4.71
C ILE A 188 -9.81 7.77 4.33
N TYR A 189 -10.13 7.19 3.19
CA TYR A 189 -9.43 6.06 2.62
C TYR A 189 -9.38 6.16 1.11
N THR A 190 -8.22 5.89 0.52
CA THR A 190 -8.02 5.78 -0.92
C THR A 190 -7.01 4.66 -1.20
N TYR A 191 -6.77 4.33 -2.47
CA TYR A 191 -5.70 3.39 -2.83
C TYR A 191 -4.35 3.87 -2.28
N GLY A 192 -3.51 2.92 -1.88
CA GLY A 192 -2.25 3.21 -1.17
C GLY A 192 -2.38 3.35 0.35
N PHE A 193 -3.59 3.41 0.92
CA PHE A 193 -3.78 3.44 2.37
C PHE A 193 -3.85 2.02 2.96
N THR A 194 -3.30 1.83 4.16
CA THR A 194 -3.40 0.54 4.88
C THR A 194 -4.66 0.42 5.74
N ASP A 195 -5.22 1.54 6.20
CA ASP A 195 -6.51 1.70 6.87
C ASP A 195 -7.00 3.15 6.67
N PHE A 196 -8.18 3.47 7.22
CA PHE A 196 -8.68 4.83 7.22
C PHE A 196 -7.80 5.75 8.07
N ILE A 197 -7.48 6.93 7.54
CA ILE A 197 -6.94 8.04 8.33
C ILE A 197 -8.12 8.81 8.93
N GLU A 198 -8.17 8.92 10.25
CA GLU A 198 -9.22 9.62 10.98
C GLU A 198 -8.72 10.99 11.46
N LEU A 199 -9.36 12.05 10.97
CA LEU A 199 -9.11 13.43 11.37
C LEU A 199 -10.19 13.87 12.34
N LYS A 200 -9.78 14.47 13.46
CA LYS A 200 -10.70 15.17 14.36
C LYS A 200 -10.96 16.56 13.82
N THR A 201 -12.20 17.00 13.95
CA THR A 201 -12.58 18.38 13.62
C THR A 201 -12.54 19.23 14.88
N GLU A 202 -12.02 20.45 14.75
CA GLU A 202 -11.87 21.38 15.86
C GLU A 202 -13.01 22.41 15.89
N ASN A 203 -13.51 22.83 14.73
CA ASN A 203 -14.52 23.86 14.59
C ASN A 203 -15.91 23.28 14.31
N LYS A 204 -16.77 23.27 15.34
CA LYS A 204 -18.17 22.81 15.23
C LYS A 204 -19.04 23.68 14.32
N ASN A 205 -18.65 24.93 14.11
CA ASN A 205 -19.39 25.89 13.29
C ASN A 205 -18.92 25.91 11.84
N SER A 206 -17.90 25.11 11.49
CA SER A 206 -17.42 25.03 10.12
C SER A 206 -18.47 24.46 9.18
N ASP A 207 -18.71 25.23 8.13
CA ASP A 207 -19.57 24.87 6.99
C ASP A 207 -18.74 24.61 5.72
N TYR A 208 -17.41 24.63 5.85
CA TYR A 208 -16.46 24.29 4.80
C TYR A 208 -15.30 23.47 5.36
N TYR A 209 -15.00 22.35 4.70
CA TYR A 209 -13.85 21.51 5.00
C TYR A 209 -13.05 21.24 3.72
N GLU A 210 -11.77 21.58 3.74
CA GLU A 210 -10.83 21.24 2.67
C GLU A 210 -9.85 20.17 3.16
N LEU A 211 -9.79 19.07 2.43
CA LEU A 211 -9.03 17.87 2.75
C LEU A 211 -7.88 17.74 1.76
N ASP A 212 -6.65 17.87 2.23
CA ASP A 212 -5.46 17.68 1.43
C ASP A 212 -4.90 16.28 1.68
N VAL A 213 -5.19 15.36 0.77
CA VAL A 213 -4.72 13.97 0.82
C VAL A 213 -3.40 13.87 0.08
N VAL A 214 -2.35 13.44 0.78
CA VAL A 214 -1.01 13.31 0.21
C VAL A 214 -0.58 11.83 0.26
N ILE A 215 -0.29 11.28 -0.91
CA ILE A 215 0.21 9.91 -1.06
C ILE A 215 1.69 9.95 -1.43
N PRO A 216 2.59 9.52 -0.53
CA PRO A 216 3.99 9.38 -0.87
C PRO A 216 4.23 8.07 -1.63
N ILE A 217 4.85 8.16 -2.80
CA ILE A 217 5.17 7.01 -3.65
C ILE A 217 6.63 7.05 -4.07
N ASP A 218 7.30 5.91 -4.07
CA ASP A 218 8.59 5.79 -4.75
C ASP A 218 8.35 5.61 -6.25
N LYS A 219 9.18 6.27 -7.06
CA LYS A 219 9.16 6.16 -8.54
C LYS A 219 9.24 4.72 -9.02
N GLU A 220 10.01 3.89 -8.33
CA GLU A 220 10.20 2.48 -8.65
C GLU A 220 9.19 1.55 -7.94
N ARG A 221 8.33 2.08 -7.05
CA ARG A 221 7.44 1.29 -6.15
C ARG A 221 8.21 0.31 -5.26
N MET A 222 9.43 0.70 -4.87
CA MET A 222 10.30 -0.10 -4.03
C MET A 222 9.60 -0.51 -2.72
N PRO A 223 9.56 -1.81 -2.37
CA PRO A 223 9.00 -2.23 -1.10
C PRO A 223 9.85 -1.67 0.04
N ARG A 224 9.22 -1.12 1.08
CA ARG A 224 9.88 -0.52 2.25
C ARG A 224 9.51 -1.28 3.51
N ASN A 225 10.48 -1.96 4.13
CA ASN A 225 10.27 -2.79 5.32
C ASN A 225 9.01 -3.67 5.19
N LYS A 226 8.90 -4.37 4.04
CA LYS A 226 7.71 -5.12 3.64
C LYS A 226 7.81 -6.53 4.20
N LYS A 227 6.77 -6.98 4.91
CA LYS A 227 6.77 -8.30 5.53
C LYS A 227 6.14 -9.34 4.61
N VAL A 228 6.75 -10.52 4.57
CA VAL A 228 6.29 -11.69 3.83
C VAL A 228 6.37 -12.89 4.76
N ILE A 229 5.28 -13.64 4.90
CA ILE A 229 5.29 -14.88 5.68
C ILE A 229 5.38 -16.05 4.72
N ILE A 230 6.37 -16.92 4.88
CA ILE A 230 6.50 -18.15 4.08
C ILE A 230 6.09 -19.34 4.92
N LYS A 231 5.26 -20.21 4.36
CA LYS A 231 4.88 -21.50 4.96
C LYS A 231 4.81 -22.56 3.89
N GLY A 232 5.76 -23.49 3.91
CA GLY A 232 5.90 -24.49 2.84
C GLY A 232 6.05 -23.80 1.48
N ASN A 233 5.22 -24.18 0.51
CA ASN A 233 5.27 -23.64 -0.86
C ASN A 233 4.43 -22.36 -1.06
N ARG A 234 4.14 -21.62 0.01
CA ARG A 234 3.28 -20.43 -0.05
C ARG A 234 3.97 -19.22 0.57
N ALA A 235 3.94 -18.10 -0.12
CA ALA A 235 4.33 -16.80 0.40
C ALA A 235 3.10 -15.87 0.55
N TYR A 236 2.82 -15.45 1.77
CA TYR A 236 1.77 -14.51 2.11
C TYR A 236 2.33 -13.09 2.05
N PHE A 237 1.88 -12.32 1.06
CA PHE A 237 2.47 -11.04 0.67
C PHE A 237 1.61 -9.81 1.04
N TYR A 238 0.28 -9.97 1.06
CA TYR A 238 -0.63 -8.84 1.26
C TYR A 238 -0.80 -8.49 2.75
N GLU A 239 -0.81 -7.20 3.04
CA GLU A 239 -0.95 -6.66 4.39
C GLU A 239 -2.25 -5.89 4.54
N ILE A 240 -2.91 -6.02 5.70
CA ILE A 240 -4.04 -5.17 6.09
C ILE A 240 -3.76 -4.71 7.53
N LYS A 241 -3.83 -3.40 7.78
CA LYS A 241 -3.52 -2.79 9.09
C LYS A 241 -2.13 -3.21 9.62
N GLY A 242 -1.12 -3.19 8.75
CA GLY A 242 0.26 -3.54 9.10
C GLY A 242 0.51 -5.03 9.44
N LYS A 243 -0.48 -5.91 9.24
CA LYS A 243 -0.34 -7.36 9.46
C LYS A 243 -0.50 -8.10 8.16
N VAL A 244 0.42 -9.04 7.88
CA VAL A 244 0.31 -9.95 6.75
C VAL A 244 -0.91 -10.84 6.93
N LYS A 245 -1.81 -10.84 5.94
CA LYS A 245 -3.07 -11.59 5.99
C LYS A 245 -2.95 -12.91 5.27
N LYS A 246 -2.94 -14.00 6.05
CA LYS A 246 -2.91 -15.38 5.54
C LYS A 246 -4.21 -15.82 4.88
N SER A 247 -5.30 -15.09 5.08
CA SER A 247 -6.62 -15.34 4.50
C SER A 247 -6.80 -14.74 3.10
N LEU A 248 -5.87 -13.91 2.64
CA LEU A 248 -5.86 -13.38 1.28
C LEU A 248 -5.15 -14.36 0.34
N ASN A 249 -5.19 -14.07 -0.97
CA ASN A 249 -4.42 -14.79 -1.97
C ASN A 249 -2.93 -14.83 -1.57
N HIS A 250 -2.28 -15.94 -1.87
CA HIS A 250 -0.88 -16.17 -1.60
C HIS A 250 -0.15 -16.46 -2.90
N LEU A 251 1.16 -16.20 -2.90
CA LEU A 251 2.04 -16.55 -4.00
C LEU A 251 2.46 -18.00 -3.85
N TRP A 252 2.42 -18.76 -4.93
CA TRP A 252 2.83 -20.15 -4.98
C TRP A 252 4.29 -20.26 -5.38
N LYS A 253 5.04 -21.08 -4.64
CA LYS A 253 6.42 -21.42 -5.00
C LYS A 253 6.42 -22.16 -6.33
N LYS A 254 7.19 -21.66 -7.30
CA LYS A 254 7.45 -22.36 -8.56
C LYS A 254 8.18 -23.66 -8.24
N THR A 255 7.55 -24.78 -8.52
CA THR A 255 8.22 -26.09 -8.50
C THR A 255 8.99 -26.25 -9.80
N ALA A 256 10.25 -26.69 -9.68
CA ALA A 256 11.07 -27.08 -10.82
C ALA A 256 10.44 -28.26 -11.59
#